data_AF-A0A7X7I1L8-F1
#
_entry.id   AF-A0A7X7I1L8-F1
#
_cell.length_a   1.000
_cell.length_b   1.000
_cell.length_c   1.000
_cell.angle_alpha   90.00
_cell.angle_beta   90.00
_cell.angle_gamma   90.00
#
_symmetry.space_group_name_H-M   'P 1'
#
loop_
_entity.id
_entity.type
_entity.pdbx_description
1 polymer ?
#
loop_
_entity_poly.entity_id
_entity_poly.type
_entity_poly.pdbx_seq_one_letter_code
_entity_poly.pdbx_strand_id
1 'polypeptide(L)'
;MSHFEQLLYATLRIEVSGEDGDVMSMGTGFLLAKPIDSVKGKVYLISNRHVFEYAKALAINLTMSASGVPDHGNVYRMVIDDVSGCVTNHPNPNIDVAALEVTGLIEHAPNNYYMKWFNYGMLSDFSESELSIAENVHFIGYPD
;
A
#
# COMPACT_ATOMS: atom_id res chain seq x y z
N MET A 1 13.34 -15.29 -5.48
CA MET A 1 12.63 -14.72 -4.32
C MET A 1 11.34 -15.46 -4.11
N SER A 2 11.00 -15.74 -2.87
CA SER A 2 9.73 -16.36 -2.52
C SER A 2 8.57 -15.36 -2.64
N HIS A 3 7.33 -15.83 -2.73
CA HIS A 3 6.14 -14.96 -2.65
C HIS A 3 6.09 -14.20 -1.31
N PHE A 4 6.63 -14.80 -0.24
CA PHE A 4 6.70 -14.16 1.08
C PHE A 4 7.64 -12.95 1.12
N GLU A 5 8.76 -13.00 0.41
CA GLU A 5 9.66 -11.86 0.32
C GLU A 5 9.04 -10.70 -0.46
N GLN A 6 8.20 -10.98 -1.47
CA GLN A 6 7.48 -9.92 -2.18
C GLN A 6 6.53 -9.16 -1.25
N LEU A 7 5.94 -9.83 -0.25
CA LEU A 7 5.04 -9.19 0.72
C LEU A 7 5.74 -8.03 1.45
N LEU A 8 7.03 -8.15 1.76
CA LEU A 8 7.81 -7.13 2.47
C LEU A 8 7.97 -5.83 1.67
N TYR A 9 7.97 -5.91 0.34
CA TYR A 9 8.22 -4.76 -0.54
C TYR A 9 6.96 -4.24 -1.24
N ALA A 10 5.82 -4.93 -1.03
CA ALA A 10 4.49 -4.46 -1.42
C ALA A 10 3.69 -3.93 -0.23
N THR A 11 4.17 -4.13 1.00
CA THR A 11 3.57 -3.62 2.23
C THR A 11 4.31 -2.34 2.65
N LEU A 12 3.58 -1.25 2.88
CA LEU A 12 4.13 0.06 3.22
C LEU A 12 3.61 0.52 4.58
N ARG A 13 4.46 1.22 5.33
CA ARG A 13 4.03 2.00 6.48
C ARG A 13 3.47 3.33 5.98
N ILE A 14 2.26 3.65 6.40
CA ILE A 14 1.57 4.91 6.10
C ILE A 14 1.56 5.75 7.37
N GLU A 15 1.96 7.01 7.24
CA GLU A 15 1.68 8.05 8.22
C GLU A 15 0.80 9.12 7.55
N VAL A 16 -0.27 9.53 8.22
CA VAL A 16 -1.17 10.56 7.74
C VAL A 16 -1.07 11.77 8.64
N SER A 17 -0.85 12.93 8.03
CA SER A 17 -0.76 14.21 8.72
C SER A 17 -1.95 15.12 8.39
N GLY A 18 -2.39 15.87 9.40
CA GLY A 18 -3.44 16.89 9.30
C GLY A 18 -2.91 18.25 8.80
N GLU A 19 -3.74 19.29 8.89
CA GLU A 19 -3.39 20.65 8.42
C GLU A 19 -2.20 21.27 9.15
N ASP A 20 -2.01 20.93 10.44
CA ASP A 20 -0.91 21.45 11.26
C ASP A 20 0.41 20.66 11.08
N GLY A 21 0.42 19.64 10.22
CA GLY A 21 1.57 18.77 9.96
C GLY A 21 1.77 17.64 10.97
N ASP A 22 1.06 17.68 12.10
CA ASP A 22 1.04 16.61 13.09
C ASP A 22 0.52 15.30 12.51
N VAL A 23 1.15 14.18 12.90
CA VAL A 23 0.70 12.85 12.49
C VAL A 23 -0.58 12.51 13.25
N MET A 24 -1.66 12.34 12.51
CA MET A 24 -3.01 12.08 13.02
C MET A 24 -3.36 10.59 13.00
N SER A 25 -2.80 9.84 12.06
CA SER A 25 -3.05 8.41 11.91
C SER A 25 -1.83 7.70 11.35
N MET A 26 -1.67 6.43 11.69
CA MET A 26 -0.62 5.56 11.18
C MET A 26 -1.23 4.19 10.88
N GLY A 27 -0.69 3.52 9.87
CA GLY A 27 -1.18 2.19 9.52
C GLY A 27 -0.36 1.49 8.46
N THR A 28 -0.91 0.37 8.01
CA THR A 28 -0.32 -0.46 6.97
C THR A 28 -1.06 -0.26 5.66
N GLY A 29 -0.32 -0.06 4.57
CA GLY A 29 -0.84 -0.06 3.22
C GLY A 29 -0.27 -1.20 2.38
N PHE A 30 -0.99 -1.60 1.35
CA PHE A 30 -0.56 -2.60 0.38
C PHE A 30 -0.65 -2.05 -1.04
N LEU A 31 0.41 -2.24 -1.82
CA LEU A 31 0.44 -1.89 -3.23
C LEU A 31 -0.21 -2.99 -4.06
N LEU A 32 -1.26 -2.63 -4.78
CA LEU A 32 -2.06 -3.52 -5.59
C LEU A 32 -2.11 -3.00 -7.03
N ALA A 33 -1.56 -3.77 -7.96
CA ALA A 33 -1.66 -3.52 -9.38
C ALA A 33 -2.92 -4.16 -9.96
N LYS A 34 -3.75 -3.35 -10.61
CA LYS A 34 -4.94 -3.79 -11.32
C LYS A 34 -4.79 -3.51 -12.81
N PRO A 35 -4.85 -4.53 -13.68
CA PRO A 35 -4.93 -4.34 -15.12
C PRO A 35 -6.18 -3.55 -15.50
N ILE A 36 -6.04 -2.58 -16.41
CA ILE A 36 -7.15 -1.87 -17.06
C ILE A 36 -7.47 -2.54 -18.40
N ASP A 37 -6.42 -2.86 -19.15
CA ASP A 37 -6.49 -3.59 -20.41
C ASP A 37 -5.24 -4.48 -20.57
N SER A 38 -5.00 -5.00 -21.78
CA SER A 38 -3.87 -5.89 -22.07
C SER A 38 -2.49 -5.22 -22.01
N VAL A 39 -2.43 -3.89 -21.99
CA VAL A 39 -1.19 -3.09 -22.06
C VAL A 39 -1.06 -2.15 -20.86
N LYS A 40 -2.18 -1.71 -20.27
CA LYS A 40 -2.23 -0.71 -19.21
C LYS A 40 -2.66 -1.31 -17.89
N GLY A 41 -1.97 -0.91 -16.83
CA GLY A 41 -2.37 -1.18 -15.45
C GLY A 41 -2.31 0.09 -14.63
N LYS A 42 -2.96 0.05 -13.45
CA LYS A 42 -2.80 1.06 -12.40
C LYS A 42 -2.36 0.39 -11.12
N VAL A 43 -1.60 1.11 -10.31
CA VAL A 43 -1.21 0.70 -8.97
C VAL A 43 -1.97 1.55 -7.96
N TYR A 44 -2.50 0.87 -6.95
CA TYR A 44 -3.25 1.48 -5.86
C TYR A 44 -2.57 1.15 -4.53
N LEU A 45 -2.48 2.13 -3.66
CA LEU A 45 -2.20 1.95 -2.24
C LEU A 45 -3.52 1.68 -1.53
N ILE A 46 -3.70 0.45 -1.04
CA ILE A 46 -4.90 -0.01 -0.34
C ILE A 46 -4.61 -0.03 1.15
N SER A 47 -5.53 0.51 1.96
CA SER A 47 -5.47 0.41 3.41
C SER A 47 -6.88 0.44 3.99
N ASN A 48 -6.97 0.37 5.32
CA ASN A 48 -8.19 0.67 6.02
C ASN A 48 -8.63 2.13 5.78
N ARG A 49 -9.94 2.38 5.71
CA ARG A 49 -10.45 3.75 5.49
C ARG A 49 -10.06 4.67 6.64
N HIS A 50 -10.10 4.19 7.88
CA HIS A 50 -9.71 5.00 9.05
C HIS A 50 -8.21 5.41 9.05
N VAL A 51 -7.34 4.71 8.32
CA VAL A 51 -5.92 5.11 8.18
C VAL A 51 -5.81 6.41 7.40
N PHE A 52 -6.64 6.60 6.37
CA PHE A 52 -6.70 7.82 5.58
C PHE A 52 -7.62 8.89 6.18
N GLU A 53 -8.18 8.65 7.37
CA GLU A 53 -8.97 9.67 8.05
C GLU A 53 -8.08 10.90 8.29
N TYR A 54 -8.62 12.09 8.01
CA TYR A 54 -7.89 13.37 8.10
C TYR A 54 -6.76 13.57 7.08
N ALA A 55 -6.65 12.74 6.04
CA ALA A 55 -5.55 12.83 5.08
C ALA A 55 -5.51 14.15 4.30
N LYS A 56 -4.61 15.04 4.73
CA LYS A 56 -4.14 16.20 3.98
C LYS A 56 -2.83 15.89 3.28
N ALA A 57 -1.90 15.31 4.04
CA ALA A 57 -0.66 14.75 3.52
C ALA A 57 -0.50 13.30 4.01
N LEU A 58 0.24 12.52 3.22
CA LEU A 58 0.56 11.13 3.51
C LEU A 58 2.06 10.92 3.33
N ALA A 59 2.69 10.23 4.27
CA ALA A 59 4.05 9.77 4.13
C ALA A 59 4.10 8.24 4.04
N ILE A 60 4.90 7.74 3.09
CA ILE A 60 5.19 6.31 2.94
C ILE A 60 6.69 6.07 3.06
N ASN A 61 7.04 4.96 3.70
CA ASN A 61 8.41 4.51 3.83
C ASN A 61 8.74 3.50 2.72
N LEU A 62 9.67 3.86 1.84
CA LEU A 62 10.13 3.03 0.73
C LEU A 62 11.54 2.49 1.02
N THR A 63 11.73 1.19 0.87
CA THR A 63 13.07 0.59 0.90
C THR A 63 13.87 1.04 -0.31
N MET A 64 15.12 1.45 -0.12
CA MET A 64 16.00 1.82 -1.22
C MET A 64 16.54 0.57 -1.93
N SER A 65 16.98 0.76 -3.16
CA SER A 65 17.61 -0.25 -4.01
C SER A 65 19.07 0.11 -4.21
N ALA A 66 19.97 -0.82 -3.87
CA ALA A 66 21.37 -0.76 -4.22
C ALA A 66 21.62 -1.81 -5.31
N SER A 67 21.92 -1.38 -6.55
CA SER A 67 22.19 -2.30 -7.67
C SER A 67 21.07 -3.32 -7.94
N GLY A 68 19.81 -2.96 -7.72
CA GLY A 68 18.66 -3.82 -7.98
C GLY A 68 18.34 -4.82 -6.88
N VAL A 69 18.96 -4.70 -5.70
CA VAL A 69 18.61 -5.47 -4.50
C VAL A 69 18.17 -4.53 -3.37
N PRO A 70 17.28 -4.97 -2.46
CA PRO A 70 16.80 -4.14 -1.36
C PRO A 70 17.93 -3.81 -0.38
N ASP A 71 18.08 -2.52 -0.08
CA ASP A 71 18.98 -1.99 0.93
C ASP A 71 18.19 -1.74 2.22
N HIS A 72 18.05 -2.78 3.04
CA HIS A 72 17.18 -2.78 4.23
C HIS A 72 17.53 -1.70 5.27
N GLY A 73 18.76 -1.19 5.27
CA GLY A 73 19.18 -0.12 6.19
C GLY A 73 18.82 1.28 5.71
N ASN A 74 18.34 1.41 4.47
CA ASN A 74 18.15 2.68 3.82
C ASN A 74 16.69 2.81 3.37
N VAL A 75 15.96 3.70 4.06
CA VAL A 75 14.55 3.95 3.82
C VAL A 75 14.37 5.40 3.43
N TYR A 76 13.64 5.62 2.34
CA TYR A 76 13.21 6.95 1.93
C TYR A 76 11.78 7.20 2.37
N ARG A 77 11.58 8.26 3.14
CA ARG A 77 10.25 8.76 3.51
C ARG A 77 9.76 9.69 2.41
N MET A 78 8.87 9.19 1.56
CA MET A 78 8.21 9.99 0.52
C MET A 78 6.98 10.65 1.14
N VAL A 79 6.89 11.98 1.00
CA VAL A 79 5.70 12.75 1.41
C VAL A 79 4.89 13.09 0.17
N ILE A 80 3.59 12.89 0.25
CA ILE A 80 2.59 13.16 -0.78
C ILE A 80 1.61 14.14 -0.16
N ASP A 81 1.70 15.40 -0.60
CA ASP A 81 0.80 16.47 -0.18
C ASP A 81 -0.52 16.45 -0.97
N ASP A 82 -1.50 17.19 -0.48
CA ASP A 82 -2.81 17.40 -1.13
C ASP A 82 -3.53 16.10 -1.54
N VAL A 83 -3.43 15.05 -0.70
CA VAL A 83 -4.13 13.77 -0.94
C VAL A 83 -5.64 13.84 -0.65
N SER A 84 -6.10 14.97 -0.12
CA SER A 84 -7.52 15.21 0.16
C SER A 84 -8.34 15.16 -1.13
N GLY A 85 -9.31 14.24 -1.20
CA GLY A 85 -10.12 14.01 -2.40
C GLY A 85 -9.51 13.04 -3.42
N CYS A 86 -8.25 12.62 -3.24
CA CYS A 86 -7.62 11.58 -4.06
C CYS A 86 -7.89 10.16 -3.53
N VAL A 87 -8.29 10.05 -2.26
CA VAL A 87 -8.67 8.79 -1.61
C VAL A 87 -10.10 8.40 -1.98
N THR A 88 -10.26 7.21 -2.54
CA THR A 88 -11.57 6.61 -2.86
C THR A 88 -11.95 5.61 -1.78
N ASN A 89 -13.00 5.93 -1.02
CA ASN A 89 -13.57 5.02 -0.02
C ASN A 89 -14.42 3.94 -0.68
N HIS A 90 -14.53 2.78 -0.03
CA HIS A 90 -15.49 1.75 -0.43
C HIS A 90 -16.93 2.32 -0.43
N PRO A 91 -17.77 2.02 -1.46
CA PRO A 91 -19.10 2.61 -1.58
C PRO A 91 -20.07 2.20 -0.46
N ASN A 92 -19.91 1.00 0.10
CA ASN A 92 -20.61 0.57 1.31
C ASN A 92 -19.94 1.22 2.55
N PRO A 93 -20.65 2.08 3.32
CA PRO A 93 -20.08 2.79 4.45
C PRO A 93 -19.67 1.88 5.62
N ASN A 94 -20.19 0.65 5.69
CA ASN A 94 -19.84 -0.33 6.72
C ASN A 94 -18.54 -1.08 6.42
N ILE A 95 -17.93 -0.87 5.25
CA ILE A 95 -16.66 -1.48 4.88
C ILE A 95 -15.53 -0.46 5.08
N ASP A 96 -14.59 -0.80 5.94
CA ASP A 96 -13.45 0.05 6.31
C ASP A 96 -12.27 -0.15 5.36
N VAL A 97 -12.48 0.10 4.06
CA VAL A 97 -11.45 -0.01 3.02
C VAL A 97 -11.43 1.24 2.17
N ALA A 98 -10.23 1.71 1.83
CA ALA A 98 -10.04 2.81 0.89
C ALA A 98 -8.81 2.57 0.01
N ALA A 99 -8.81 3.25 -1.14
CA ALA A 99 -7.76 3.15 -2.15
C ALA A 99 -7.27 4.54 -2.55
N LEU A 100 -5.96 4.69 -2.65
CA LEU A 100 -5.30 5.83 -3.27
C LEU A 100 -4.60 5.36 -4.54
N GLU A 101 -4.88 5.99 -5.68
CA GLU A 101 -4.22 5.69 -6.94
C GLU A 101 -2.81 6.33 -6.94
N VAL A 102 -1.76 5.54 -7.19
CA VAL A 102 -0.37 5.98 -7.02
C VAL A 102 0.51 5.68 -8.24
N THR A 103 -0.05 5.30 -9.38
CA THR A 103 0.70 4.92 -10.60
C THR A 103 1.68 6.01 -11.00
N GLY A 104 1.21 7.26 -11.11
CA GLY A 104 2.08 8.38 -11.49
C GLY A 104 3.21 8.61 -10.48
N LEU A 105 2.95 8.46 -9.18
CA LEU A 105 3.98 8.60 -8.15
C LEU A 105 5.06 7.53 -8.29
N ILE A 106 4.66 6.30 -8.59
CA ILE A 106 5.58 5.17 -8.78
C ILE A 106 6.40 5.32 -10.06
N GLU A 107 5.77 5.74 -11.16
CA GLU A 107 6.44 5.92 -12.46
C GLU A 107 7.50 7.03 -12.44
N HIS A 108 7.27 8.09 -11.64
CA HIS A 108 8.19 9.21 -11.50
C HIS A 108 9.15 9.05 -10.31
N ALA A 109 9.01 7.97 -9.54
CA ALA A 109 9.90 7.65 -8.44
C ALA A 109 11.30 7.37 -9.02
N PRO A 110 12.39 7.96 -8.51
CA PRO A 110 13.73 7.64 -8.98
C PRO A 110 14.02 6.12 -8.92
N ASN A 111 14.85 5.63 -9.85
CA ASN A 111 15.16 4.21 -10.06
C ASN A 111 15.88 3.51 -8.88
N ASN A 112 15.99 4.17 -7.73
CA ASN A 112 16.69 3.71 -6.55
C ASN A 112 15.74 3.26 -5.43
N TYR A 113 14.46 3.02 -5.70
CA TYR A 113 13.55 2.35 -4.76
C TYR A 113 13.39 0.87 -5.08
N TYR A 114 13.32 0.04 -4.04
CA TYR A 114 13.01 -1.38 -4.14
C TYR A 114 11.56 -1.61 -3.71
N MET A 115 10.67 -1.67 -4.69
CA MET A 115 9.22 -1.78 -4.46
C MET A 115 8.62 -2.89 -5.31
N LYS A 116 7.59 -3.55 -4.76
CA LYS A 116 6.78 -4.57 -5.42
C LYS A 116 5.31 -4.21 -5.27
N TRP A 117 4.45 -4.94 -5.97
CA TRP A 117 3.00 -4.82 -5.85
C TRP A 117 2.38 -6.20 -6.06
N PHE A 118 1.24 -6.42 -5.43
CA PHE A 118 0.42 -7.60 -5.69
C PHE A 118 -0.35 -7.43 -6.99
N ASN A 119 -0.57 -8.52 -7.71
CA ASN A 119 -1.53 -8.49 -8.79
C ASN A 119 -2.94 -8.64 -8.21
N TYR A 120 -3.90 -7.85 -8.69
CA TYR A 120 -5.31 -7.94 -8.30
C TYR A 120 -5.85 -9.37 -8.38
N GLY A 121 -5.42 -10.15 -9.37
CA GLY A 121 -5.82 -11.57 -9.51
C GLY A 121 -5.29 -12.51 -8.42
N MET A 122 -4.43 -12.05 -7.51
CA MET A 122 -4.02 -12.82 -6.33
C MET A 122 -5.03 -12.72 -5.18
N LEU A 123 -5.91 -11.73 -5.21
CA LEU A 123 -6.96 -11.60 -4.20
C LEU A 123 -7.97 -12.73 -4.39
N SER A 124 -8.35 -13.33 -3.26
CA SER A 124 -9.44 -14.30 -3.20
C SER A 124 -10.74 -13.69 -3.72
N ASP A 125 -11.48 -14.46 -4.51
CA ASP A 125 -12.87 -14.15 -4.86
C ASP A 125 -13.86 -14.74 -3.84
N PHE A 126 -13.34 -15.34 -2.77
CA PHE A 126 -14.06 -16.04 -1.72
C PHE A 126 -15.01 -17.12 -2.26
N SER A 127 -14.66 -17.73 -3.40
CA SER A 127 -15.37 -18.90 -3.93
C SER A 127 -14.89 -20.21 -3.32
N GLU A 128 -13.70 -20.21 -2.73
CA GLU A 128 -13.16 -21.32 -1.95
C GLU A 128 -13.93 -21.56 -0.64
N SER A 129 -13.78 -22.76 -0.10
CA SER A 129 -14.30 -23.07 1.24
C SER A 129 -13.70 -22.13 2.28
N GLU A 130 -14.53 -21.68 3.23
CA GLU A 130 -14.08 -20.87 4.35
C GLU A 130 -12.86 -21.49 5.06
N LEU A 131 -12.00 -20.62 5.60
CA LEU A 131 -10.82 -21.03 6.35
C LEU A 131 -11.23 -21.98 7.49
N SER A 132 -10.66 -23.18 7.49
CA SER A 132 -10.97 -24.19 8.49
C SER A 132 -10.20 -23.97 9.81
N ILE A 133 -10.65 -24.64 10.87
CA ILE A 133 -9.99 -24.55 12.18
C ILE A 133 -8.55 -25.07 12.05
N ALA A 134 -7.61 -24.32 12.64
CA ALA A 134 -6.17 -24.61 12.66
C ALA A 134 -5.42 -24.43 11.33
N GLU A 135 -5.97 -23.63 10.41
CA GLU A 135 -5.20 -23.15 9.26
C GLU A 135 -4.15 -22.10 9.65
N ASN A 136 -3.02 -22.12 8.96
CA ASN A 136 -1.95 -21.15 9.16
C ASN A 136 -2.27 -19.86 8.41
N VAL A 137 -2.44 -18.77 9.16
CA VAL A 137 -2.66 -17.43 8.62
C VAL A 137 -1.47 -16.55 8.99
N HIS A 138 -0.92 -15.86 7.99
CA HIS A 138 0.16 -14.89 8.19
C HIS A 138 -0.40 -13.48 8.11
N PHE A 139 -0.25 -12.71 9.19
CA PHE A 139 -0.52 -11.28 9.21
C PHE A 139 0.78 -10.52 8.95
N ILE A 140 0.74 -9.57 8.02
CA ILE A 140 1.89 -8.75 7.64
C ILE A 140 1.44 -7.30 7.69
N GLY A 141 2.27 -6.47 8.31
CA GLY A 141 2.03 -5.05 8.43
C GLY A 141 3.01 -4.40 9.38
N TYR A 142 2.74 -3.14 9.66
CA TYR A 142 3.44 -2.29 10.63
C TYR A 142 2.50 -2.10 11.83
N PRO A 143 2.72 -2.84 12.94
CA PRO A 143 1.86 -2.78 14.13
C PRO A 143 2.20 -1.62 15.08
N ASP A 144 3.26 -0.86 14.77
CA ASP A 144 3.82 0.21 15.59
C ASP A 144 3.04 1.53 15.48
#